data_AF-A0A8S3IW87-F1
#
_entry.id   AF-A0A8S3IW87-F1
#
_cell.length_a   1.000
_cell.length_b   1.000
_cell.length_c   1.000
_cell.angle_alpha   90.00
_cell.angle_beta   90.00
_cell.angle_gamma   90.00
#
_symmetry.space_group_name_H-M   'P 1'
#
loop_
_entity.id
_entity.type
_entity.pdbx_description
1 polymer ?
#
loop_
_entity_poly.entity_id
_entity_poly.type
_entity_poly.pdbx_seq_one_letter_code
_entity_poly.pdbx_strand_id
1 'polypeptide(L)'
;MMAKLAKYLNESNINVLFTQSASRLNLTSALQNLQEKKARIVFVNFDTSSRAIFFCEVYRTFIKEVRERYIWILTGNDYDSWNFSISNCTKKEVLDAAHGHIIIDSSYTRKPSFINPNMVH
;
A
#
# COMPACT_ATOMS: atom_id res chain seq x y z
N MET A 1 -15.58 3.54 0.51
CA MET A 1 -14.83 2.66 -0.42
C MET A 1 -14.79 1.21 0.05
N MET A 2 -14.33 0.91 1.27
CA MET A 2 -14.13 -0.47 1.74
C MET A 2 -15.42 -1.30 1.89
N ALA A 3 -16.57 -0.70 2.25
CA ALA A 3 -17.84 -1.43 2.34
C ALA A 3 -18.31 -2.03 1.00
N LYS A 4 -18.05 -1.32 -0.11
CA LYS A 4 -18.40 -1.81 -1.46
C LYS A 4 -17.47 -2.96 -1.88
N LEU A 5 -16.18 -2.85 -1.57
CA LEU A 5 -15.21 -3.92 -1.82
C LEU A 5 -15.58 -5.19 -1.04
N ALA A 6 -15.88 -5.08 0.25
CA ALA A 6 -16.27 -6.22 1.08
C ALA A 6 -17.50 -6.96 0.51
N LYS A 7 -18.48 -6.21 0.01
CA LYS A 7 -19.66 -6.78 -0.67
C LYS A 7 -19.25 -7.60 -1.91
N TYR A 8 -18.46 -7.03 -2.82
CA TYR A 8 -18.03 -7.73 -4.04
C TYR A 8 -17.16 -8.95 -3.76
N LEU A 9 -16.29 -8.89 -2.76
CA LEU A 9 -15.50 -10.04 -2.33
C LEU A 9 -16.40 -11.18 -1.87
N ASN A 10 -17.39 -10.87 -1.03
CA ASN A 10 -18.34 -11.86 -0.53
C ASN A 10 -19.18 -12.48 -1.66
N GLU A 11 -19.67 -11.66 -2.61
CA GLU A 11 -20.38 -12.14 -3.81
C GLU A 11 -19.50 -13.05 -4.69
N SER A 12 -18.18 -12.92 -4.60
CA SER A 12 -17.19 -13.73 -5.32
C SER A 12 -16.68 -14.93 -4.50
N ASN A 13 -17.34 -15.27 -3.38
CA ASN A 13 -16.90 -16.31 -2.43
C ASN A 13 -15.53 -16.05 -1.77
N ILE A 14 -15.17 -14.78 -1.60
CA ILE A 14 -13.97 -14.35 -0.87
C ILE A 14 -14.41 -13.71 0.45
N ASN A 15 -14.05 -14.36 1.57
CA ASN A 15 -14.41 -13.89 2.91
C ASN A 15 -13.39 -12.88 3.44
N VAL A 16 -13.88 -11.75 3.94
CA VAL A 16 -13.05 -10.76 4.64
C VAL A 16 -12.81 -11.24 6.06
N LEU A 17 -11.56 -11.61 6.37
CA LEU A 17 -11.18 -12.12 7.70
C LEU A 17 -11.24 -11.04 8.80
N PHE A 18 -10.88 -9.81 8.45
CA PHE A 18 -10.79 -8.71 9.40
C PHE A 18 -10.85 -7.37 8.66
N THR A 19 -11.36 -6.34 9.33
CA THR A 19 -11.34 -4.96 8.84
C THR A 19 -10.99 -4.05 10.02
N GLN A 20 -10.10 -3.09 9.78
CA GLN A 20 -9.70 -2.11 10.76
C GLN A 20 -9.43 -0.78 10.09
N SER A 21 -9.70 0.29 10.84
CA SER A 21 -9.26 1.64 10.49
C SER A 21 -8.19 2.06 11.47
N ALA A 22 -7.15 2.73 10.98
CA ALA A 22 -6.06 3.25 11.79
C ALA A 22 -5.76 4.68 11.39
N SER A 23 -5.40 5.47 12.39
CA SER A 23 -4.80 6.79 12.28
C SER A 23 -3.29 6.67 12.50
N ARG A 24 -2.56 7.77 12.29
CA ARG A 24 -1.12 7.81 12.60
C ARG A 24 -0.80 7.48 14.06
N LEU A 25 -1.70 7.80 15.00
CA LEU A 25 -1.46 7.62 16.43
C LEU A 25 -1.56 6.16 16.91
N ASN A 26 -2.34 5.34 16.20
CA ASN A 26 -2.61 3.94 16.58
C ASN A 26 -2.20 2.94 15.50
N LEU A 27 -1.37 3.38 14.54
CA LEU A 27 -0.96 2.55 13.41
C LEU A 27 -0.14 1.32 13.85
N THR A 28 0.77 1.48 14.81
CA THR A 28 1.57 0.37 15.35
C THR A 28 0.68 -0.74 15.91
N SER A 29 -0.30 -0.39 16.75
CA SER A 29 -1.24 -1.35 17.32
C SER A 29 -2.13 -1.99 16.26
N ALA A 30 -2.53 -1.25 15.22
CA ALA A 30 -3.28 -1.80 14.11
C ALA A 30 -2.47 -2.84 13.32
N LEU A 31 -1.19 -2.56 13.06
CA LEU A 31 -0.28 -3.48 12.40
C LEU A 31 0.01 -4.73 13.24
N GLN A 32 0.12 -4.62 14.56
CA GLN A 32 0.23 -5.76 15.48
C GLN A 32 -1.04 -6.63 15.45
N ASN A 33 -2.23 -6.02 15.50
CA ASN A 33 -3.49 -6.75 15.36
C ASN A 33 -3.55 -7.51 14.03
N LEU A 34 -3.09 -6.89 12.93
CA LEU A 34 -3.02 -7.53 11.62
C LEU A 34 -2.10 -8.77 11.62
N GLN A 35 -0.96 -8.72 12.32
CA GLN A 35 -0.07 -9.86 12.50
C GLN A 35 -0.77 -11.04 13.20
N GLU A 36 -1.51 -10.76 14.27
CA GLU A 36 -2.24 -11.78 15.04
C GLU A 36 -3.31 -12.49 14.20
N LYS A 37 -3.94 -11.78 13.25
CA LYS A 37 -4.93 -12.37 12.34
C LYS A 37 -4.32 -13.31 11.30
N LYS A 38 -3.00 -13.40 11.20
CA LYS A 38 -2.27 -14.20 10.20
C LYS A 38 -2.75 -13.91 8.77
N ALA A 39 -3.20 -12.68 8.52
CA ALA A 39 -3.58 -12.24 7.18
C ALA A 39 -2.34 -12.19 6.28
N ARG A 40 -2.49 -12.53 5.01
CA ARG A 40 -1.39 -12.49 4.02
C ARG A 40 -1.67 -11.55 2.86
N ILE A 41 -2.95 -11.32 2.53
CA ILE A 41 -3.37 -10.35 1.52
C ILE A 41 -4.07 -9.22 2.25
N VAL A 42 -3.57 -8.00 2.06
CA VAL A 42 -4.03 -6.83 2.81
C VAL A 42 -4.39 -5.73 1.83
N PHE A 43 -5.68 -5.38 1.79
CA PHE A 43 -6.17 -4.22 1.07
C PHE A 43 -6.02 -2.99 1.97
N VAL A 44 -5.29 -1.98 1.49
CA VAL A 44 -5.07 -0.75 2.23
C VAL A 44 -5.55 0.45 1.43
N ASN A 45 -6.30 1.32 2.11
CA ASN A 45 -6.79 2.56 1.54
C ASN A 45 -6.42 3.71 2.49
N PHE A 46 -5.47 4.53 2.06
CA PHE A 46 -5.05 5.74 2.75
C PHE A 46 -4.84 6.85 1.70
N ASP A 47 -4.76 8.09 2.14
CA ASP A 47 -4.31 9.18 1.29
C ASP A 47 -2.88 8.89 0.79
N THR A 48 -2.61 9.21 -0.47
CA THR A 48 -1.28 9.30 -1.09
C THR A 48 -0.22 9.92 -0.18
N SER A 49 -0.58 10.96 0.57
CA SER A 49 0.32 11.62 1.53
C SER A 49 0.73 10.73 2.70
N SER A 50 0.03 9.64 2.99
CA SER A 50 0.28 8.79 4.17
C SER A 50 1.06 7.51 3.86
N ARG A 51 1.38 7.25 2.58
CA ARG A 51 2.06 6.04 2.11
C ARG A 51 3.41 5.78 2.79
N ALA A 52 4.28 6.79 2.78
CA ALA A 52 5.62 6.66 3.36
C ALA A 52 5.57 6.47 4.89
N ILE A 53 4.63 7.13 5.58
CA ILE A 53 4.42 6.95 7.02
C ILE A 53 3.94 5.51 7.29
N PHE A 54 2.98 5.03 6.50
CA PHE A 54 2.44 3.68 6.64
C PHE A 54 3.54 2.63 6.50
N PHE A 55 4.28 2.66 5.39
CA PHE A 55 5.32 1.66 5.14
C PHE A 55 6.55 1.83 6.04
N CYS A 56 6.84 3.04 6.53
CA CYS A 56 7.84 3.23 7.59
C CYS A 56 7.42 2.50 8.87
N GLU A 57 6.15 2.57 9.25
CA GLU A 57 5.67 1.85 10.44
C GLU A 57 5.60 0.34 10.23
N VAL A 58 5.27 -0.11 9.01
CA VAL A 58 5.40 -1.53 8.61
C VAL A 58 6.85 -1.99 8.75
N TYR A 59 7.81 -1.25 8.22
CA TYR A 59 9.23 -1.58 8.33
C TYR A 59 9.67 -1.77 9.79
N ARG A 60 9.26 -0.85 10.67
CA ARG A 60 9.61 -0.86 12.10
C ARG A 60 8.91 -1.96 12.89
N THR A 61 7.63 -2.23 12.57
CA THR A 61 6.80 -3.20 13.31
C THR A 61 7.12 -4.64 12.89
N PHE A 62 7.51 -4.85 11.64
CA PHE A 62 7.75 -6.17 11.06
C PHE A 62 9.23 -6.35 10.75
N ILE A 63 10.03 -6.51 11.81
CA ILE A 63 11.49 -6.44 11.75
C ILE A 63 12.14 -7.51 10.85
N LYS A 64 11.45 -8.62 10.49
CA LYS A 64 11.99 -9.69 9.62
C LYS A 64 11.00 -10.42 8.69
N GLU A 65 9.70 -10.10 8.70
CA GLU A 65 8.67 -10.98 8.09
C GLU A 65 7.81 -10.35 6.98
N VAL A 66 7.98 -9.06 6.64
CA VAL A 66 7.10 -8.37 5.67
C VAL A 66 7.21 -8.95 4.27
N ARG A 67 8.45 -9.07 3.78
CA ARG A 67 8.74 -9.29 2.35
C ARG A 67 8.16 -10.59 1.80
N GLU A 68 8.06 -11.63 2.63
CA GLU A 68 7.63 -12.97 2.19
C GLU A 68 6.22 -13.35 2.65
N ARG A 69 5.64 -12.64 3.64
CA ARG A 69 4.36 -13.03 4.22
C ARG A 69 3.17 -12.16 3.80
N TYR A 70 3.41 -10.96 3.28
CA TYR A 70 2.36 -9.97 3.01
C TYR A 70 2.37 -9.48 1.56
N ILE A 71 1.21 -9.53 0.92
CA ILE A 71 0.90 -8.83 -0.32
C ILE A 71 0.04 -7.62 0.03
N TRP A 72 0.59 -6.43 -0.18
CA TRP A 72 -0.12 -5.17 0.00
C TRP A 72 -0.81 -4.77 -1.30
N ILE A 73 -2.12 -4.52 -1.25
CA ILE A 73 -2.90 -4.02 -2.38
C ILE A 73 -3.36 -2.60 -2.03
N LEU A 74 -2.85 -1.62 -2.76
CA LEU A 74 -3.02 -0.20 -2.50
C LEU A 74 -3.86 0.46 -3.59
N THR A 75 -4.59 1.51 -3.24
CA THR A 75 -5.26 2.39 -4.19
C THR A 75 -4.39 3.60 -4.55
N GLY A 76 -4.44 4.04 -5.81
CA GLY A 76 -3.91 5.34 -6.29
C GLY A 76 -2.75 5.23 -7.28
N ASN A 77 -1.88 6.24 -7.33
CA ASN A 77 -0.89 6.43 -8.42
C ASN A 77 0.49 5.80 -8.09
N ASP A 78 1.39 5.72 -9.09
CA ASP A 78 2.75 5.18 -9.01
C ASP A 78 3.65 5.75 -7.87
N TYR A 79 4.74 5.02 -7.58
CA TYR A 79 5.76 5.32 -6.57
C TYR A 79 6.35 6.73 -6.62
N ASP A 80 6.44 7.35 -7.79
CA ASP A 80 7.07 8.66 -7.96
C ASP A 80 6.30 9.79 -7.26
N SER A 81 5.05 9.55 -6.86
CA SER A 81 4.24 10.52 -6.13
C SER A 81 4.43 10.48 -4.60
N TRP A 82 5.29 9.59 -4.08
CA TRP A 82 5.40 9.37 -2.63
C TRP A 82 6.32 10.41 -2.00
N ASN A 83 5.81 11.11 -0.98
CA ASN A 83 6.62 12.02 -0.19
C ASN A 83 7.36 11.23 0.91
N PHE A 84 8.66 11.02 0.74
CA PHE A 84 9.49 10.29 1.73
C PHE A 84 9.91 11.18 2.92
N SER A 85 9.92 12.50 2.75
CA SER A 85 10.43 13.47 3.74
C SER A 85 9.58 13.57 5.01
N ILE A 86 8.36 13.05 4.99
CA ILE A 86 7.41 13.07 6.13
C ILE A 86 7.51 11.82 7.02
N SER A 87 8.32 10.84 6.61
CA SER A 87 8.54 9.61 7.36
C SER A 87 9.85 9.69 8.14
N ASN A 88 9.93 8.96 9.25
CA ASN A 88 11.17 8.83 10.03
C ASN A 88 12.08 7.72 9.49
N CYS A 89 11.80 7.19 8.30
CA CYS A 89 12.55 6.13 7.65
C CYS A 89 13.22 6.66 6.38
N THR A 90 14.32 6.03 5.99
CA THR A 90 14.96 6.29 4.71
C THR A 90 14.08 5.80 3.55
N LYS A 91 14.27 6.36 2.35
CA LYS A 91 13.60 5.90 1.12
C LYS A 91 13.80 4.38 0.91
N LYS A 92 15.01 3.88 1.18
CA LYS A 92 15.33 2.45 1.05
C LYS A 92 14.44 1.61 1.96
N GLU A 93 14.34 1.95 3.25
CA GLU A 93 13.55 1.20 4.23
C GLU A 93 12.05 1.18 3.88
N VAL A 94 11.51 2.33 3.45
CA VAL A 94 10.12 2.43 3.00
C VAL A 94 9.86 1.54 1.78
N LEU A 95 10.75 1.57 0.78
CA LEU A 95 10.63 0.74 -0.41
C LEU A 95 10.83 -0.75 -0.12
N ASP A 96 11.69 -1.09 0.84
CA ASP A 96 11.89 -2.46 1.31
C ASP A 96 10.61 -3.04 1.91
N ALA A 97 9.93 -2.27 2.77
CA ALA A 97 8.66 -2.68 3.36
C ALA A 97 7.49 -2.70 2.37
N ALA A 98 7.56 -1.86 1.33
CA ALA A 98 6.57 -1.82 0.26
C ALA A 98 6.85 -2.84 -0.86
N HIS A 99 7.95 -3.58 -0.81
CA HIS A 99 8.35 -4.45 -1.90
C HIS A 99 7.27 -5.48 -2.26
N GLY A 100 6.98 -5.63 -3.56
CA GLY A 100 5.99 -6.59 -4.07
C GLY A 100 4.53 -6.16 -3.90
N HIS A 101 4.25 -4.92 -3.51
CA HIS A 101 2.88 -4.43 -3.47
C HIS A 101 2.28 -4.25 -4.86
N ILE A 102 0.95 -4.29 -4.90
CA ILE A 102 0.13 -4.05 -6.09
C ILE A 102 -0.54 -2.70 -5.92
N ILE A 103 -0.42 -1.84 -6.93
CA ILE A 103 -1.17 -0.58 -7.01
C ILE A 103 -2.35 -0.79 -7.96
N ILE A 104 -3.55 -0.46 -7.50
CA ILE A 104 -4.75 -0.34 -8.31
C ILE A 104 -4.94 1.15 -8.62
N ASP A 105 -4.58 1.54 -9.83
CA ASP A 105 -4.81 2.88 -10.36
C ASP A 105 -6.04 2.87 -11.30
N SER A 106 -6.85 3.92 -11.22
CA SER A 106 -7.92 4.19 -12.19
C SER A 106 -7.35 5.07 -13.30
N SER A 107 -6.41 4.57 -14.09
CA SER A 107 -5.80 5.32 -15.18
C SER A 107 -6.74 5.46 -16.40
N TYR A 108 -7.91 6.05 -16.20
CA TYR A 108 -8.55 6.82 -17.26
C TYR A 108 -7.83 8.18 -17.31
N THR A 109 -7.07 8.45 -18.39
CA THR A 109 -6.41 9.74 -18.75
C THR A 109 -4.91 9.97 -18.48
N ARG A 110 -4.03 8.97 -18.67
CA ARG A 110 -2.74 9.29 -19.31
C ARG A 110 -2.85 8.95 -20.79
N LYS A 111 -3.09 9.97 -21.64
CA LYS A 111 -2.67 9.86 -23.04
C LYS A 111 -1.18 9.50 -22.98
N PRO A 112 -0.72 8.40 -23.61
CA PRO A 112 0.71 8.19 -23.74
C PRO A 112 1.25 9.41 -24.47
N SER A 113 2.10 10.18 -23.80
CA SER A 113 2.95 11.16 -24.47
C SER A 113 3.83 10.34 -25.42
N PHE A 114 3.43 10.31 -26.68
CA PHE A 114 4.21 9.73 -27.76
C PHE A 114 5.65 10.25 -27.63
N ILE A 115 6.59 9.31 -27.62
CA ILE A 115 8.01 9.58 -27.78
C ILE A 115 8.15 10.53 -28.96
N ASN A 116 8.73 11.71 -28.72
CA ASN A 116 9.09 12.62 -29.79
C ASN A 116 10.18 11.93 -30.62
N PRO A 117 9.93 11.55 -31.89
CA PRO A 117 10.91 10.83 -32.70
C PRO A 117 12.16 11.66 -33.05
N ASN A 118 12.23 12.94 -32.65
CA ASN A 118 13.31 13.86 -32.99
C ASN A 118 14.41 14.01 -31.91
N MET A 119 14.55 13.05 -30.99
CA MET A 119 15.71 12.99 -30.08
C MET A 119 16.63 11.80 -30.37
N VAL A 120 17.03 11.67 -31.64
CA VAL A 120 18.26 10.97 -32.02
C VAL A 120 19.05 11.91 -32.93
N HIS A 121 20.01 12.61 -32.34
CA HIS A 121 21.13 13.22 -33.04
C HIS A 121 22.41 12.69 -32.43
#